data_AF-A0A357MAV9-F1
#
_entry.id   AF-A0A357MAV9-F1
#
_cell.length_a   1.000
_cell.length_b   1.000
_cell.length_c   1.000
_cell.angle_alpha   90.00
_cell.angle_beta   90.00
_cell.angle_gamma   90.00
#
_symmetry.space_group_name_H-M   'P 1'
#
loop_
_entity.id
_entity.type
_entity.pdbx_description
1 polymer ?
#
loop_
_entity_poly.entity_id
_entity_poly.type
_entity_poly.pdbx_seq_one_letter_code
_entity_poly.pdbx_strand_id
1 'polypeptide(L)' 'MAWPDAQFIASFLPSARVFVPSVKGKSHCEEEFTSYEDCEKGVNVILETVLLLLSK' A
#
# COMPACT_ATOMS: atom_id res chain seq x y z
N MET A 1 14.80 3.85 -2.65
CA MET A 1 13.55 4.44 -3.17
C MET A 1 13.04 3.53 -4.27
N ALA A 2 11.92 2.84 -4.07
CA ALA A 2 11.32 1.99 -5.10
C ALA A 2 10.43 2.84 -6.03
N TRP A 3 10.37 2.47 -7.31
CA TRP A 3 9.46 3.06 -8.30
C TRP A 3 8.32 2.08 -8.61
N PRO A 4 7.16 2.18 -7.95
CA PRO A 4 6.04 1.29 -8.22
C PRO A 4 5.13 1.84 -9.31
N ASP A 5 4.35 0.94 -9.92
CA ASP A 5 3.46 1.22 -11.05
C ASP A 5 2.49 2.38 -10.79
N ALA A 6 2.01 2.53 -9.56
CA ALA A 6 1.14 3.64 -9.17
C ALA A 6 1.75 5.02 -9.45
N GLN A 7 3.08 5.15 -9.46
CA GLN A 7 3.77 6.38 -9.83
C GLN A 7 3.62 6.72 -11.31
N PHE A 8 3.60 5.71 -12.18
CA PHE A 8 3.31 5.89 -13.60
C PHE A 8 1.83 6.18 -13.84
N ILE A 9 0.94 5.42 -13.19
CA ILE A 9 -0.52 5.58 -13.31
C ILE A 9 -0.98 6.97 -12.83
N ALA A 10 -0.30 7.54 -11.82
CA ALA A 10 -0.58 8.89 -11.30
C ALA A 10 -0.47 9.99 -12.36
N SER A 11 0.22 9.76 -13.48
CA SER A 11 0.27 10.71 -14.59
C SER A 11 -1.02 10.77 -15.43
N PHE A 12 -1.89 9.78 -15.31
CA PHE A 12 -3.14 9.67 -16.08
C PHE A 12 -4.40 9.81 -15.22
N LEU A 13 -4.37 9.32 -13.98
CA LEU A 13 -5.53 9.25 -13.09
C LEU A 13 -5.14 9.62 -11.65
N PRO A 14 -6.05 10.23 -10.85
CA PRO A 14 -5.83 10.42 -9.42
C PRO A 14 -5.50 9.08 -8.75
N SER A 15 -4.28 8.97 -8.23
CA SER A 15 -3.73 7.72 -7.71
C SER A 15 -3.12 7.95 -6.34
N ALA A 16 -3.32 6.99 -5.44
CA ALA A 16 -2.75 6.99 -4.10
C ALA A 16 -2.17 5.60 -3.77
N ARG A 17 -1.27 5.54 -2.80
CA ARG A 17 -0.69 4.30 -2.27
C ARG A 17 -0.86 4.26 -0.76
N VAL A 18 -1.12 3.07 -0.23
CA VAL A 18 -1.14 2.79 1.20
C VAL A 18 0.11 1.97 1.53
N PHE A 19 0.90 2.44 2.50
CA PHE A 19 2.08 1.75 2.98
C PHE A 19 1.79 1.08 4.33
N VAL A 20 2.35 -0.11 4.50
CA VAL A 20 2.39 -0.84 5.77
C VAL A 20 3.83 -0.97 6.25
N PRO A 21 4.09 -1.00 7.56
CA PRO A 21 5.45 -1.09 8.08
C PRO A 21 6.06 -2.46 7.79
N SER A 22 7.29 -2.47 7.27
CA SER A 22 8.15 -3.67 7.25
C SER A 22 9.09 -3.64 8.46
N VAL A 23 9.36 -4.80 9.05
CA VAL A 23 10.24 -4.92 10.23
C VAL A 23 11.63 -4.38 9.88
N LYS A 24 12.06 -3.37 10.65
CA LYS A 24 13.30 -2.60 10.42
C LYS A 24 13.39 -1.94 9.04
N GLY A 25 12.26 -1.76 8.34
CA GLY A 25 12.22 -1.16 7.01
C GLY A 25 12.96 -1.96 5.93
N LYS A 26 13.17 -3.26 6.16
CA LYS A 26 13.88 -4.13 5.22
C LYS A 26 13.03 -4.39 3.97
N SER A 27 13.68 -4.42 2.82
CA SER A 27 13.09 -4.83 1.55
C SER A 27 14.17 -5.32 0.59
N HIS A 28 13.82 -6.17 -0.39
CA HIS A 28 14.76 -6.82 -1.32
C HIS A 28 15.83 -7.67 -0.61
N CYS A 29 15.46 -8.31 0.50
CA CYS A 29 16.31 -9.23 1.25
C CYS A 29 15.48 -10.39 1.82
N GLU A 30 16.12 -11.51 2.16
CA GLU A 30 15.42 -12.70 2.67
C GLU A 30 14.70 -12.44 4.01
N GLU A 31 15.19 -11.48 4.80
CA GLU A 31 14.59 -11.13 6.08
C GLU A 31 13.57 -9.98 5.99
N GLU A 32 13.12 -9.63 4.78
CA GLU A 32 11.97 -8.76 4.59
C GLU A 32 10.72 -9.41 5.19
N PHE A 33 10.06 -8.71 6.11
CA PHE A 33 8.90 -9.24 6.81
C PHE A 33 7.96 -8.13 7.26
N THR A 34 6.68 -8.31 6.98
CA THR A 34 5.58 -7.52 7.49
C THR A 34 4.63 -8.44 8.24
N SER A 35 4.18 -8.04 9.42
CA SER A 35 3.30 -8.87 10.24
C SER A 35 1.91 -9.02 9.58
N TYR A 36 1.21 -10.12 9.85
CA TYR A 36 -0.16 -10.30 9.36
C TYR A 36 -1.11 -9.20 9.87
N GLU A 37 -0.91 -8.72 11.10
CA GLU A 37 -1.71 -7.64 11.68
C GLU A 37 -1.52 -6.32 10.91
N ASP A 38 -0.28 -5.99 10.53
CA ASP A 38 0.00 -4.79 9.74
C ASP A 38 -0.53 -4.91 8.31
N CYS A 39 -0.44 -6.10 7.72
CA CYS A 39 -1.06 -6.40 6.42
C CYS A 39 -2.58 -6.23 6.47
N GLU A 40 -3.25 -6.77 7.49
CA GLU A 40 -4.70 -6.64 7.69
C GLU A 40 -5.12 -5.17 7.79
N LYS A 41 -4.42 -4.38 8.60
CA LYS A 41 -4.67 -2.93 8.72
C LYS A 41 -4.54 -2.23 7.36
N GLY A 42 -3.51 -2.57 6.57
CA GLY A 42 -3.33 -2.02 5.23
C GLY A 42 -4.49 -2.34 4.29
N VAL A 43 -4.96 -3.59 4.29
CA VAL A 43 -6.09 -4.04 3.46
C VAL A 43 -7.39 -3.35 3.89
N ASN A 44 -7.65 -3.23 5.19
CA ASN A 44 -8.85 -2.56 5.70
C ASN A 44 -8.91 -1.09 5.27
N VAL A 45 -7.79 -0.36 5.32
CA VAL A 45 -7.72 1.03 4.82
C VAL A 45 -8.06 1.10 3.32
N ILE A 46 -7.51 0.18 2.51
CA ILE A 46 -7.81 0.14 1.06
C ILE A 46 -9.30 -0.17 0.84
N LEU A 47 -9.85 -1.16 1.55
CA LEU A 47 -11.25 -1.56 1.44
C LEU A 47 -12.19 -0.40 1.77
N GLU A 48 -12.00 0.25 2.92
CA GLU A 48 -12.80 1.40 3.33
C GLU A 48 -12.67 2.56 2.33
N THR A 49 -11.46 2.83 1.84
CA THR A 49 -11.23 3.87 0.83
C THR A 49 -12.01 3.59 -0.45
N VAL A 50 -11.98 2.36 -0.95
CA VAL A 50 -12.73 1.96 -2.16
C VAL A 50 -14.23 2.08 -1.93
N LEU A 51 -14.75 1.60 -0.79
CA LEU A 51 -16.16 1.73 -0.46
C LEU A 51 -16.60 3.20 -0.40
N LEU A 52 -15.81 4.08 0.24
CA LEU A 52 -16.08 5.52 0.30
C LEU A 52 -16.05 6.18 -1.09
N LEU A 53 -15.19 5.72 -2.00
CA LEU A 53 -15.13 6.23 -3.37
C LEU A 53 -16.32 5.78 -4.22
N LEU A 54 -16.80 4.54 -4.02
CA LEU A 54 -17.96 3.99 -4.72
C LEU A 54 -19.30 4.52 -4.19
N SER A 55 -19.33 5.01 -2.94
CA SER A 55 -20.52 5.57 -2.29
C SER A 55 -20.79 7.04 -2.64
N LYS A 56 -19.95 7.64 -3.47
CA LYS A 56 -20.09 9.01 -3.99
C LYS A 56 -20.71 8.98 -5.38
#